data_AF-A0AAN9M9C5-F1
#
_entry.id   AF-A0AAN9M9C5-F1
#
_cell.length_a   1.000
_cell.length_b   1.000
_cell.length_c   1.000
_cell.angle_alpha   90.00
_cell.angle_beta   90.00
_cell.angle_gamma   90.00
#
_symmetry.space_group_name_H-M   'P 1'
#
loop_
_entity.id
_entity.type
_entity.pdbx_description
1 polymer ?
#
loop_
_entity_poly.entity_id
_entity_poly.type
_entity_poly.pdbx_seq_one_letter_code
_entity_poly.pdbx_strand_id
1 'polypeptide(L)'
;MEKQIKVPDSDKAINLQGVVAIASFQEQVTILSTKTKPKKLGILGSDGEKYTHLLKGRKDLHPDAKIMQLLPAINGFLHSSSTVGNNSLSIRFYSITSIRGRASLIQGVDNVVSIYSVFKSWQASAH
;
A
#
# COMPACT_ATOMS: atom_id res chain seq x y z
N MET A 1 30.02 -15.06 -32.27
CA MET A 1 30.08 -14.71 -30.83
C MET A 1 28.65 -14.46 -30.37
N GLU A 2 27.93 -15.51 -29.96
CA GLU A 2 26.59 -15.38 -29.39
C GLU A 2 26.71 -15.47 -27.87
N LYS A 3 26.28 -14.41 -27.17
CA LYS A 3 26.16 -14.44 -25.71
C LYS A 3 24.92 -15.25 -25.34
N GLN A 4 25.12 -16.43 -24.76
CA GLN A 4 24.06 -17.16 -24.07
C GLN A 4 23.55 -16.32 -22.89
N ILE A 5 22.26 -16.01 -22.89
CA ILE A 5 21.57 -15.49 -21.72
C ILE A 5 21.24 -16.70 -20.84
N LYS A 6 21.96 -16.81 -19.72
CA LYS A 6 21.61 -17.75 -18.64
C LYS A 6 20.23 -17.37 -18.11
N VAL A 7 19.26 -18.26 -18.32
CA VAL A 7 17.96 -18.20 -17.63
C VAL A 7 18.24 -18.37 -16.13
N PRO A 8 17.73 -17.49 -15.25
CA PRO A 8 17.89 -17.68 -13.81
C PRO A 8 17.12 -18.93 -13.38
N ASP A 9 17.87 -19.92 -12.89
CA ASP A 9 17.38 -21.13 -12.25
C ASP A 9 16.50 -20.84 -11.02
N SER A 10 15.67 -21.84 -10.73
CA SER A 10 15.00 -22.13 -9.46
C SER A 10 13.61 -21.51 -9.27
N ASP A 11 12.62 -22.24 -9.82
CA ASP A 11 11.26 -22.40 -9.30
C ASP A 11 11.23 -22.53 -7.76
N LYS A 12 11.18 -21.40 -7.05
CA LYS A 12 10.44 -21.36 -5.79
C LYS A 12 8.98 -21.36 -6.21
N ALA A 13 8.36 -22.54 -6.22
CA ALA A 13 6.90 -22.63 -6.27
C ALA A 13 6.36 -21.74 -5.14
N ILE A 14 5.92 -20.54 -5.50
CA ILE A 14 5.17 -19.66 -4.61
C ILE A 14 3.96 -20.48 -4.22
N ASN A 15 3.86 -20.87 -2.95
CA ASN A 15 2.67 -21.53 -2.45
C ASN A 15 1.53 -20.51 -2.59
N LEU A 16 0.72 -20.66 -3.64
CA LEU A 16 -0.39 -19.77 -3.96
C LEU A 16 -1.63 -20.07 -3.11
N GLN A 17 -1.59 -21.05 -2.20
CA GLN A 17 -2.69 -21.33 -1.30
C GLN A 17 -2.91 -20.10 -0.40
N GLY A 18 -4.03 -19.41 -0.63
CA GLY A 18 -4.40 -18.18 0.09
C GLY A 18 -4.02 -16.87 -0.61
N VAL A 19 -3.46 -16.91 -1.83
CA VAL A 19 -3.23 -15.68 -2.61
C VAL A 19 -4.54 -15.21 -3.25
N VAL A 20 -4.95 -13.99 -2.92
CA VAL A 20 -6.10 -13.33 -3.55
C VAL A 20 -5.68 -12.81 -4.93
N ALA A 21 -6.33 -13.31 -5.98
CA ALA A 21 -6.13 -12.85 -7.35
C ALA A 21 -7.04 -11.66 -7.68
N ILE A 22 -6.75 -10.96 -8.77
CA ILE A 22 -7.63 -9.90 -9.28
C ILE A 22 -8.79 -10.54 -10.02
N ALA A 23 -10.03 -10.33 -9.54
CA ALA A 23 -11.24 -10.74 -10.24
C ALA A 23 -11.65 -9.70 -11.30
N SER A 24 -11.66 -8.41 -10.93
CA SER A 24 -12.00 -7.33 -11.86
C SER A 24 -11.52 -5.95 -11.37
N PHE A 25 -11.61 -4.96 -12.24
CA PHE A 25 -11.42 -3.54 -11.89
C PHE A 25 -12.76 -2.82 -11.91
N GLN A 26 -12.93 -1.85 -11.01
CA GLN A 26 -14.10 -0.97 -11.05
C GLN A 26 -14.06 -0.12 -12.33
N GLU A 27 -15.18 -0.06 -13.05
CA GLU A 27 -15.29 0.66 -14.34
C GLU A 27 -15.01 2.16 -14.21
N GLN A 28 -15.37 2.74 -13.07
CA GLN A 28 -15.21 4.17 -12.80
C GLN A 28 -14.02 4.44 -11.89
N VAL A 29 -13.21 5.43 -12.28
CA VAL A 29 -12.05 5.92 -11.53
C VAL A 29 -12.35 7.31 -11.00
N THR A 30 -12.23 7.51 -9.68
CA THR A 30 -12.40 8.82 -9.06
C THR A 30 -11.08 9.58 -9.06
N ILE A 31 -11.07 10.83 -9.51
CA ILE A 31 -9.91 11.71 -9.39
C ILE A 31 -10.09 12.57 -8.14
N LEU A 32 -9.17 12.47 -7.19
CA LEU A 32 -9.26 13.26 -5.95
C LEU A 32 -8.91 14.72 -6.21
N SER A 33 -9.68 15.65 -5.66
CA SER A 33 -9.52 17.10 -5.80
C SER A 33 -8.38 17.67 -4.93
N THR A 34 -7.19 17.07 -5.01
CA THR A 34 -5.98 17.55 -4.32
C THR A 34 -4.97 18.12 -5.31
N LYS A 35 -3.91 18.78 -4.81
CA LYS A 35 -2.85 19.39 -5.64
C LYS A 35 -2.26 18.42 -6.67
N THR A 36 -2.12 17.14 -6.33
CA THR A 36 -1.52 16.12 -7.19
C THR A 36 -2.53 15.31 -7.99
N LYS A 37 -3.84 15.55 -7.80
CA LYS A 37 -4.96 14.88 -8.49
C LYS A 37 -4.79 13.36 -8.67
N PRO A 38 -4.50 12.59 -7.59
CA PRO A 38 -4.32 11.16 -7.70
C PRO A 38 -5.61 10.45 -8.12
N LYS A 39 -5.47 9.34 -8.85
CA LYS A 39 -6.59 8.52 -9.32
C LYS A 39 -6.86 7.38 -8.33
N LYS A 40 -8.08 7.31 -7.77
CA LYS A 40 -8.55 6.23 -6.91
C LYS A 40 -9.09 5.09 -7.76
N LEU A 41 -8.42 3.94 -7.70
CA LEU A 41 -8.76 2.70 -8.38
C LEU A 41 -9.41 1.73 -7.39
N GLY A 42 -10.53 1.13 -7.78
CA GLY A 42 -11.14 0.00 -7.06
C GLY A 42 -10.81 -1.30 -7.78
N ILE A 43 -10.35 -2.31 -7.03
CA ILE A 43 -10.03 -3.64 -7.54
C ILE A 43 -10.87 -4.65 -6.76
N LEU A 44 -11.54 -5.57 -7.44
CA LEU A 44 -12.25 -6.69 -6.83
C LEU A 44 -11.31 -7.89 -6.76
N GLY A 45 -11.14 -8.47 -5.58
CA GLY A 45 -10.38 -9.70 -5.39
C GLY A 45 -11.19 -10.95 -5.72
N SER A 46 -10.51 -12.07 -5.93
CA SER A 46 -11.12 -13.40 -6.10
C SER A 46 -11.84 -13.89 -4.84
N ASP A 47 -11.60 -13.24 -3.70
CA ASP A 47 -12.28 -13.41 -2.43
C ASP A 47 -13.60 -12.63 -2.34
N GLY A 48 -13.92 -11.80 -3.33
CA GLY A 48 -15.09 -10.91 -3.32
C GLY A 48 -14.88 -9.59 -2.60
N GLU A 49 -13.69 -9.35 -2.02
CA GLU A 49 -13.39 -8.13 -1.28
C GLU A 49 -12.91 -7.01 -2.21
N LYS A 50 -13.16 -5.77 -1.77
CA LYS A 50 -12.80 -4.57 -2.54
C LYS A 50 -11.51 -3.95 -2.03
N TYR A 51 -10.51 -3.92 -2.89
CA TYR A 51 -9.19 -3.35 -2.64
C TYR A 51 -9.05 -1.98 -3.31
N THR A 52 -8.93 -0.93 -2.50
CA THR A 52 -8.74 0.44 -2.99
C THR A 52 -7.26 0.77 -3.15
N HIS A 53 -6.88 1.41 -4.26
CA HIS A 53 -5.53 1.90 -4.49
C HIS A 53 -5.53 3.34 -5.04
N LEU A 54 -4.54 4.13 -4.65
CA LEU A 54 -4.27 5.46 -5.20
C LEU A 54 -3.12 5.38 -6.19
N LEU A 55 -3.42 5.63 -7.46
CA LEU A 55 -2.43 5.80 -8.50
C LEU A 55 -1.87 7.23 -8.44
N LYS A 56 -0.58 7.34 -8.11
CA LYS A 56 0.20 8.57 -8.20
C LYS A 56 1.16 8.48 -9.38
N GLY A 57 1.09 9.45 -10.28
CA GLY A 57 2.04 9.62 -11.37
C GLY A 57 3.01 10.75 -11.09
N ARG A 58 4.19 10.71 -11.75
CA ARG A 58 5.17 11.80 -11.78
C ARG A 58 5.80 12.15 -10.44
N LYS A 59 5.64 11.29 -9.43
CA LYS A 59 6.38 11.36 -8.16
C LYS A 59 7.16 10.07 -8.04
N ASP A 60 8.46 10.18 -7.76
CA ASP A 60 9.25 9.04 -7.38
C ASP A 60 8.89 8.64 -5.94
N LEU A 61 8.26 7.48 -5.78
CA LEU A 61 7.92 6.89 -4.48
C LEU A 61 8.91 5.78 -4.09
N HIS A 62 10.02 5.59 -4.81
CA HIS A 62 11.01 4.59 -4.42
C HIS A 62 11.53 4.77 -2.98
N PRO A 63 11.81 6.00 -2.50
CA PRO A 63 12.20 6.19 -1.10
C PRO A 63 11.10 5.75 -0.12
N ASP A 64 9.84 6.13 -0.38
CA ASP A 64 8.70 5.76 0.46
C ASP A 64 8.48 4.24 0.47
N ALA A 65 8.59 3.57 -0.67
CA ALA A 65 8.40 2.12 -0.79
C ALA A 65 9.43 1.32 0.01
N LYS A 66 10.69 1.77 0.03
CA LYS A 66 11.75 1.15 0.85
C LYS A 66 11.43 1.23 2.34
N ILE A 67 10.91 2.37 2.81
CA ILE A 67 10.48 2.52 4.20
C ILE A 67 9.33 1.56 4.50
N MET A 68 8.31 1.50 3.63
CA MET A 68 7.17 0.59 3.83
C MET A 68 7.58 -0.89 3.88
N GLN A 69 8.61 -1.28 3.14
CA GLN A 69 9.18 -2.64 3.21
C GLN A 69 9.96 -2.92 4.50
N LEU A 70 10.50 -1.89 5.17
CA LEU A 70 11.26 -2.03 6.42
C LEU A 70 10.34 -2.15 7.65
N LEU A 71 9.19 -1.48 7.66
CA LEU A 71 8.28 -1.44 8.81
C LEU A 71 7.82 -2.83 9.34
N PRO A 72 7.56 -3.85 8.49
CA PRO A 72 7.27 -5.21 8.97
C PRO A 72 8.39 -5.81 9.82
N ALA A 73 9.66 -5.59 9.45
CA ALA A 73 10.80 -6.08 10.22
C ALA A 73 10.87 -5.37 11.58
N ILE A 74 10.61 -4.06 11.60
CA ILE A 74 10.54 -3.28 12.84
C ILE A 74 9.44 -3.80 13.77
N ASN A 75 8.26 -4.14 13.24
CA ASN A 75 7.22 -4.77 14.03
C ASN A 75 7.68 -6.10 14.64
N GLY A 76 8.40 -6.93 13.88
CA GLY A 76 9.01 -8.16 14.42
C GLY A 76 9.89 -7.89 15.64
N PHE A 77 10.73 -6.84 15.60
CA PHE A 77 11.54 -6.43 16.75
C PHE A 77 10.70 -5.91 17.92
N LEU A 78 9.70 -5.07 17.66
CA LEU A 78 8.80 -4.53 18.70
C LEU A 78 8.02 -5.64 19.43
N HIS A 79 7.59 -6.68 18.71
CA HIS A 79 6.92 -7.83 19.30
C HIS A 79 7.87 -8.71 20.13
N SER A 80 9.14 -8.81 19.74
CA SER A 80 10.13 -9.60 20.48
C SER A 80 10.58 -8.94 21.80
N SER A 81 10.54 -7.61 21.87
CA SER A 81 11.03 -6.84 23.02
C SER A 81 9.94 -6.48 24.03
N SER A 82 8.65 -6.66 23.69
CA SER A 82 7.54 -6.42 24.61
C SER A 82 7.47 -7.53 25.66
N THR A 83 8.29 -7.43 26.70
CA THR A 83 8.44 -8.50 27.70
C THR A 83 7.42 -8.48 28.83
N VAL A 84 6.73 -7.37 29.17
CA VAL A 84 5.96 -7.33 30.44
C VAL A 84 4.76 -6.35 30.48
N GLY A 85 4.01 -6.10 29.40
CA GLY A 85 2.87 -5.18 29.52
C GLY A 85 1.84 -5.31 28.41
N ASN A 86 0.56 -5.25 28.79
CA ASN A 86 -0.65 -5.48 27.98
C ASN A 86 -0.85 -4.58 26.73
N ASN A 87 0.18 -3.86 26.27
CA ASN A 87 0.13 -3.06 25.06
C ASN A 87 1.06 -3.64 24.00
N SER A 88 0.51 -4.47 23.11
CA SER A 88 1.19 -4.90 21.89
C SER A 88 1.48 -3.69 21.00
N LEU A 89 2.73 -3.20 21.02
CA LEU A 89 3.17 -2.13 20.15
C LEU A 89 3.29 -2.66 18.71
N SER A 90 2.59 -2.02 17.78
CA SER A 90 2.71 -2.31 16.35
C SER A 90 2.58 -1.03 15.53
N ILE A 91 3.37 -0.96 14.47
CA ILE A 91 3.32 0.10 13.48
C ILE A 91 2.41 -0.35 12.35
N ARG A 92 1.38 0.44 12.06
CA ARG A 92 0.54 0.24 10.87
C ARG A 92 1.29 0.74 9.64
N PHE A 93 1.34 -0.07 8.59
CA PHE A 93 1.96 0.26 7.31
C PHE A 93 1.02 -0.11 6.16
N TYR A 94 1.31 0.41 4.96
CA TYR A 94 0.51 0.17 3.76
C TYR A 94 1.44 -0.19 2.60
N SER A 95 0.91 -0.90 1.61
CA SER A 95 1.70 -1.31 0.44
C SER A 95 1.92 -0.15 -0.54
N ILE A 96 3.12 -0.10 -1.12
CA ILE A 96 3.46 0.74 -2.27
C ILE A 96 4.01 -0.16 -3.37
N THR A 97 3.36 -0.17 -4.53
CA THR A 97 3.80 -0.92 -5.71
C THR A 97 4.23 0.04 -6.80
N SER A 98 5.53 0.05 -7.13
CA SER A 98 6.06 0.87 -8.22
C SER A 98 5.73 0.24 -9.58
N ILE A 99 5.17 1.05 -10.47
CA ILE A 99 4.92 0.71 -11.87
C ILE A 99 5.99 1.39 -12.72
N ARG A 100 6.40 0.75 -13.82
CA ARG A 100 7.34 1.33 -14.78
C ARG A 100 6.90 2.73 -15.20
N GLY A 101 7.84 3.67 -15.33
CA GLY A 101 7.55 5.03 -15.84
C GLY A 101 7.17 6.09 -14.80
N ARG A 102 7.73 6.02 -13.58
CA ARG A 102 7.48 7.00 -12.47
C ARG A 102 6.01 7.05 -12.03
N ALA A 103 5.32 5.92 -12.11
CA ALA A 103 3.98 5.74 -11.56
C ALA A 103 4.05 4.75 -10.40
N SER A 104 3.16 4.89 -9.43
CA SER A 104 3.13 4.01 -8.27
C SER A 104 1.71 3.92 -7.72
N LEU A 105 1.36 2.73 -7.25
CA LEU A 105 0.14 2.47 -6.51
C LEU A 105 0.45 2.56 -5.02
N ILE A 106 -0.37 3.31 -4.30
CA ILE A 106 -0.38 3.31 -2.84
C ILE A 106 -1.68 2.64 -2.41
N GLN A 107 -1.59 1.65 -1.53
CA GLN A 107 -2.77 1.02 -0.94
C GLN A 107 -3.62 2.07 -0.21
N GLY A 108 -4.92 2.09 -0.53
CA GLY A 108 -5.91 2.81 0.23
C GLY A 108 -6.16 2.09 1.55
N VAL A 109 -6.21 2.86 2.64
CA VAL A 109 -6.57 2.33 3.96
C VAL A 109 -7.95 2.87 4.29
N ASP A 110 -8.83 1.98 4.72
CA ASP A 110 -10.18 2.35 5.14
C ASP A 110 -10.19 2.78 6.61
N ASN A 111 -11.26 3.48 7.01
CA ASN A 111 -11.49 3.91 8.39
C ASN A 111 -10.38 4.82 8.96
N VAL A 112 -9.76 5.64 8.11
CA VAL A 112 -8.78 6.65 8.52
C VAL A 112 -9.24 8.05 8.14
N VAL A 113 -8.92 9.01 9.00
CA VAL A 113 -9.17 10.44 8.79
C VAL A 113 -7.86 11.18 8.98
N SER A 114 -7.61 12.21 8.17
CA SER A 114 -6.43 13.03 8.34
C SER A 114 -6.54 13.88 9.61
N ILE A 115 -5.45 14.03 10.36
CA ILE A 115 -5.40 14.90 11.55
C ILE A 115 -5.82 16.33 11.18
N TYR A 116 -5.44 16.79 9.98
CA TYR A 116 -5.86 18.10 9.46
C TYR A 116 -7.38 18.22 9.33
N SER A 117 -8.06 17.18 8.83
CA SER A 117 -9.53 17.16 8.74
C SER A 117 -10.18 17.25 10.11
N VAL A 118 -9.67 16.53 11.10
CA VAL A 118 -10.16 16.60 12.50
C VAL A 118 -10.02 18.03 13.03
N PHE A 119 -8.84 18.64 12.85
CA PHE A 119 -8.59 20.01 13.27
C PHE A 119 -9.54 21.01 12.58
N LYS A 120 -9.74 20.87 11.27
CA LYS A 120 -10.65 21.74 10.49
C LYS A 120 -12.10 21.61 10.94
N SER A 121 -12.57 20.39 11.23
CA SER A 121 -13.91 20.16 11.75
C SER A 121 -14.10 20.81 13.12
N TRP A 122 -13.13 20.66 14.03
CA TRP A 122 -13.16 21.32 15.34
C TRP A 122 -13.24 22.84 15.22
N GLN A 123 -12.45 23.46 14.35
CA GLN A 123 -12.50 24.90 14.11
C GLN A 123 -13.88 25.38 13.61
N ALA A 124 -14.52 24.60 12.75
CA ALA A 124 -15.83 24.95 12.19
C ALA A 124 -16.96 24.80 13.21
N SER A 125 -16.84 23.88 14.18
CA SER A 125 -17.82 23.69 15.26
C SER A 125 -17.65 24.66 16.43
N ALA A 126 -16.51 25.37 16.50
CA ALA A 126 -16.25 26.40 17.50
C ALA A 126 -16.81 27.79 17.11
N HIS A 127 -17.47 27.87 15.94
CA HIS A 127 -18.17 29.05 15.43
C HIS A 127 -19.66 28.76 15.28
#